data_AF-A0A930AN22-F1
#
_entry.id   AF-A0A930AN22-F1
#
_cell.length_a   1.000
_cell.length_b   1.000
_cell.length_c   1.000
_cell.angle_alpha   90.00
_cell.angle_beta   90.00
_cell.angle_gamma   90.00
#
_symmetry.space_group_name_H-M   'P 1'
#
loop_
_entity.id
_entity.type
_entity.pdbx_description
1 polymer ?
#
loop_
_entity_poly.entity_id
_entity_poly.type
_entity_poly.pdbx_seq_one_letter_code
_entity_poly.pdbx_strand_id
1 'polypeptide(L)'
;MKALGIISFEDSSVNIEGLGDFRPVPATAFMGRYRIIDFILSNMTNSGIDSVQVYCKEKPRNLIEHLGDGRHYNINSKRGKLRILFGEKTFSSPVYNHDIANYILNMQ
;
A
#
# COMPACT_ATOMS: atom_id res chain seq x y z
N MET A 1 -8.08 0.31 -21.97
CA MET A 1 -6.96 -0.59 -21.58
C MET A 1 -7.22 -1.04 -20.15
N LYS A 2 -7.00 -2.32 -19.79
CA LYS A 2 -7.05 -2.77 -18.40
C LYS A 2 -5.62 -2.90 -17.89
N ALA A 3 -5.30 -2.22 -16.80
CA ALA A 3 -3.98 -2.26 -16.17
C ALA A 3 -4.13 -2.55 -14.68
N LEU A 4 -3.11 -3.19 -14.11
CA LEU A 4 -2.99 -3.41 -12.67
C LEU A 4 -1.95 -2.42 -12.13
N GLY A 5 -2.37 -1.56 -11.20
CA GLY A 5 -1.46 -0.73 -10.43
C GLY A 5 -0.86 -1.53 -9.27
N ILE A 6 0.45 -1.54 -9.15
CA ILE A 6 1.14 -2.11 -7.98
C ILE A 6 1.87 -0.96 -7.29
N ILE A 7 1.58 -0.76 -6.01
CA ILE A 7 2.26 0.20 -5.17
C ILE A 7 3.05 -0.59 -4.12
N SER A 8 4.37 -0.54 -4.22
CA SER A 8 5.29 -1.11 -3.24
C SER A 8 6.13 0.00 -2.61
N PHE A 9 6.41 -0.15 -1.32
CA PHE A 9 7.29 0.74 -0.58
C PHE A 9 8.33 -0.14 0.10
N GLU A 10 9.56 -0.03 -0.37
CA GLU A 10 10.60 -0.98 -0.04
C GLU A 10 11.43 -0.54 1.17
N ASP A 11 11.41 0.75 1.50
CA ASP A 11 12.60 1.33 2.08
C ASP A 11 12.51 1.63 3.59
N SER A 12 13.25 0.84 4.35
CA SER A 12 13.62 1.11 5.75
C SER A 12 14.73 2.16 5.87
N SER A 13 15.36 2.60 4.77
CA SER A 13 16.34 3.70 4.76
C SER A 13 15.69 5.07 4.95
N VAL A 14 14.41 5.21 4.56
CA VAL A 14 13.63 6.42 4.79
C VAL A 14 13.06 6.39 6.21
N ASN A 15 13.90 6.75 7.17
CA ASN A 15 13.48 6.91 8.55
C ASN A 15 12.98 8.34 8.77
N ILE A 16 11.68 8.48 9.04
CA ILE A 16 11.12 9.71 9.56
C ILE A 16 11.26 9.64 11.07
N GLU A 17 12.28 10.30 11.61
CA GLU A 17 12.60 10.24 13.04
C GLU A 17 11.35 10.50 13.90
N GLY A 18 11.09 9.60 14.85
CA GLY A 18 9.93 9.60 15.73
C GLY A 18 8.59 9.17 15.10
N LEU A 19 8.36 9.39 13.80
CA LEU A 19 7.09 9.05 13.14
C LEU A 19 7.10 7.65 12.49
N GLY A 20 8.25 7.25 11.95
CA GLY A 20 8.48 5.96 11.29
C GLY A 20 8.25 4.78 12.22
N ASP A 21 8.34 4.98 13.54
CA ASP A 21 8.10 3.95 14.55
C ASP A 21 6.63 3.53 14.63
N PHE A 22 5.69 4.42 14.29
CA PHE A 22 4.25 4.17 14.48
C PHE A 22 3.50 3.89 13.19
N ARG A 23 4.00 4.36 12.04
CA ARG A 23 3.30 4.24 10.76
C ARG A 23 4.29 4.04 9.59
N PRO A 24 3.88 3.36 8.52
CA PRO A 24 4.66 3.29 7.31
C PRO A 24 4.69 4.65 6.61
N VAL A 25 5.78 4.97 5.91
CA VAL A 25 5.95 6.19 5.09
C VAL A 25 4.72 6.54 4.24
N PRO A 26 4.09 5.62 3.48
CA PRO A 26 2.86 5.93 2.73
C PRO A 26 1.69 6.45 3.57
N ALA A 27 1.62 6.10 4.85
CA ALA A 27 0.58 6.56 5.78
C ALA A 27 0.97 7.86 6.52
N THR A 28 2.14 8.42 6.22
CA THR A 28 2.58 9.70 6.78
C THR A 28 1.72 10.85 6.24
N ALA A 29 1.29 11.72 7.16
CA ALA A 29 0.51 12.90 6.82
C ALA A 29 1.35 13.91 6.03
N PHE A 30 0.72 14.55 5.05
CA PHE A 30 1.29 15.57 4.18
C PHE A 30 0.30 16.72 4.01
N MET A 31 0.77 17.96 4.18
CA MET A 31 -0.03 19.19 4.09
C MET A 31 -1.34 19.16 4.91
N GLY A 32 -1.32 18.52 6.09
CA GLY A 32 -2.41 18.54 7.08
C GLY A 32 -3.63 17.67 6.78
N ARG A 33 -3.89 17.29 5.53
CA ARG A 33 -5.08 16.49 5.15
C ARG A 33 -4.75 15.21 4.39
N TYR A 34 -3.67 15.21 3.62
CA TYR A 34 -3.33 14.11 2.73
C TYR A 34 -2.35 13.16 3.41
N ARG A 35 -2.18 11.97 2.84
CA ARG A 35 -1.07 11.08 3.09
C ARG A 35 -0.29 10.88 1.80
N ILE A 36 0.98 10.49 1.90
CA ILE A 36 1.85 10.34 0.73
C ILE A 36 1.22 9.42 -0.33
N ILE A 37 0.55 8.34 0.09
CA ILE A 37 -0.12 7.41 -0.82
C ILE A 37 -1.27 8.02 -1.62
N ASP A 38 -1.89 9.11 -1.16
CA ASP A 38 -3.02 9.75 -1.82
C ASP A 38 -2.64 10.26 -3.21
N PHE A 39 -1.43 10.78 -3.36
CA PHE A 39 -0.92 11.29 -4.63
C PHE A 39 -0.75 10.16 -5.65
N ILE A 40 -0.20 9.02 -5.21
CA ILE A 40 0.01 7.85 -6.07
C ILE A 40 -1.35 7.28 -6.52
N LEU A 41 -2.28 7.12 -5.58
CA LEU A 41 -3.62 6.61 -5.89
C LEU A 41 -4.40 7.55 -6.80
N SER A 42 -4.37 8.86 -6.53
CA SER A 42 -5.02 9.85 -7.39
C SER A 42 -4.44 9.83 -8.80
N ASN A 43 -3.12 9.70 -8.95
CA ASN A 43 -2.48 9.59 -10.26
C ASN A 43 -2.93 8.33 -11.01
N MET A 44 -3.00 7.18 -10.31
CA MET A 44 -3.48 5.92 -10.90
C MET A 44 -4.93 6.03 -11.35
N THR A 45 -5.83 6.50 -10.50
CA THR A 45 -7.27 6.55 -10.81
C THR A 45 -7.59 7.62 -11.87
N ASN A 46 -6.90 8.76 -11.85
CA ASN A 46 -6.98 9.77 -12.92
C ASN A 46 -6.43 9.26 -14.27
N SER A 47 -5.55 8.27 -14.25
CA SER A 47 -5.03 7.59 -15.45
C SER A 47 -5.88 6.40 -15.89
N GLY A 48 -7.04 6.17 -15.27
CA GLY A 48 -7.94 5.06 -15.59
C GLY A 48 -7.49 3.69 -15.05
N ILE A 49 -6.58 3.67 -14.07
CA ILE A 49 -6.15 2.45 -13.35
C ILE A 49 -6.99 2.33 -12.07
N ASP A 50 -8.02 1.49 -12.11
CA ASP A 50 -8.97 1.28 -11.00
C ASP A 50 -8.78 -0.06 -10.25
N SER A 51 -7.86 -0.90 -10.74
CA SER A 51 -7.40 -2.11 -10.06
C SER A 51 -6.00 -1.87 -9.49
N VAL A 52 -5.90 -1.69 -8.18
CA VAL A 52 -4.66 -1.34 -7.48
C VAL A 52 -4.38 -2.32 -6.34
N GLN A 53 -3.13 -2.73 -6.23
CA GLN A 53 -2.60 -3.52 -5.12
C GLN A 53 -1.56 -2.70 -4.36
N VAL A 54 -1.74 -2.57 -3.06
CA VAL A 54 -0.86 -1.83 -2.15
C VAL A 54 -0.14 -2.83 -1.27
N TYR A 55 1.17 -2.94 -1.43
CA TYR A 55 2.00 -3.85 -0.64
C TYR A 55 2.52 -3.15 0.62
N CYS A 56 2.28 -3.75 1.79
CA CYS A 56 2.61 -3.17 3.08
C CYS A 56 3.30 -4.22 3.98
N LYS A 57 4.61 -4.06 4.19
CA LYS A 57 5.43 -4.97 5.01
C LYS A 57 5.28 -4.74 6.50
N GLU A 58 5.15 -3.48 6.92
CA GLU A 58 5.21 -3.11 8.33
C GLU A 58 4.10 -2.14 8.72
N LYS A 59 3.64 -2.29 9.96
CA LYS A 59 2.70 -1.37 10.63
C LYS A 59 1.45 -1.05 9.78
N PRO A 60 0.76 -2.05 9.22
CA PRO A 60 -0.26 -1.83 8.18
C PRO A 60 -1.50 -1.10 8.67
N ARG A 61 -1.78 -1.12 9.99
CA ARG A 61 -3.02 -0.60 10.59
C ARG A 61 -3.37 0.81 10.12
N ASN A 62 -2.43 1.75 10.25
CA ASN A 62 -2.66 3.15 9.85
C ASN A 62 -2.99 3.29 8.35
N LEU A 63 -2.38 2.44 7.52
CA LEU A 63 -2.60 2.44 6.07
C LEU A 63 -3.96 1.84 5.72
N ILE A 64 -4.33 0.72 6.35
CA ILE A 64 -5.65 0.08 6.17
C ILE A 64 -6.76 1.05 6.55
N GLU A 65 -6.65 1.69 7.72
CA GLU A 65 -7.64 2.66 8.19
C GLU A 65 -7.74 3.88 7.26
N HIS A 66 -6.64 4.29 6.61
CA HIS A 66 -6.67 5.34 5.59
C HIS A 66 -7.46 4.97 4.35
N LEU A 67 -7.07 3.82 3.79
CA LEU A 67 -7.43 3.43 2.45
C LEU A 67 -8.86 2.92 2.41
N GLY A 68 -9.28 2.24 3.49
CA GLY A 68 -10.61 1.65 3.59
C GLY A 68 -10.92 0.81 2.36
N ASP A 69 -12.02 1.16 1.68
CA ASP A 69 -12.48 0.50 0.46
C ASP A 69 -12.08 1.22 -0.84
N GLY A 70 -11.31 2.30 -0.74
CA GLY A 70 -10.81 3.04 -1.90
C GLY A 70 -11.82 3.97 -2.58
N ARG A 71 -13.05 4.11 -2.08
CA ARG A 71 -14.08 4.98 -2.68
C ARG A 71 -13.66 6.45 -2.75
N HIS A 72 -12.83 6.90 -1.79
CA HIS A 72 -12.30 8.26 -1.75
C HIS A 72 -11.42 8.61 -2.97
N TYR A 73 -10.91 7.60 -3.69
CA TYR A 73 -10.06 7.78 -4.87
C TYR A 73 -10.81 7.55 -6.19
N ASN A 74 -12.16 7.57 -6.18
CA ASN A 74 -13.00 7.28 -7.34
C ASN A 74 -12.82 5.84 -7.90
N ILE A 75 -12.42 4.89 -7.03
CA ILE A 75 -12.38 3.47 -7.38
C ILE A 75 -13.81 2.94 -7.39
N ASN A 76 -14.26 2.47 -8.56
CA ASN A 76 -15.64 2.00 -8.73
C ASN A 76 -15.86 0.68 -7.98
N SER A 77 -16.76 0.65 -7.00
CA SER A 77 -16.99 -0.55 -6.18
C SER A 77 -17.49 -1.79 -6.95
N LYS A 78 -18.02 -1.63 -8.17
CA LYS A 78 -18.47 -2.76 -9.02
C LYS A 78 -17.36 -3.35 -9.89
N ARG A 79 -16.34 -2.56 -10.24
CA ARG A 79 -15.35 -2.93 -11.27
C ARG A 79 -13.89 -2.75 -10.84
N GLY A 80 -13.63 -1.68 -10.08
CA GLY A 80 -12.34 -1.42 -9.47
C GLY A 80 -12.11 -2.28 -8.23
N LYS A 81 -10.85 -2.44 -7.87
CA LYS A 81 -10.42 -3.20 -6.69
C LYS A 81 -9.21 -2.51 -6.08
N LEU A 82 -9.31 -2.14 -4.81
CA LEU A 82 -8.16 -1.78 -3.99
C LEU A 82 -7.89 -2.95 -3.04
N ARG A 83 -6.76 -3.65 -3.23
CA ARG A 83 -6.33 -4.72 -2.31
C ARG A 83 -5.08 -4.28 -1.58
N ILE A 84 -5.07 -4.47 -0.26
CA ILE A 84 -3.88 -4.31 0.56
C ILE A 84 -3.28 -5.69 0.76
N LEU A 85 -2.02 -5.86 0.41
CA LEU A 85 -1.26 -7.10 0.54
C LEU A 85 -0.28 -6.94 1.69
N PHE A 86 -0.29 -7.89 2.63
CA PHE A 86 0.51 -7.81 3.84
C PHE A 86 1.81 -8.59 3.68
N GLY A 87 2.93 -7.98 4.07
CA GLY A 87 4.17 -8.71 4.30
C GLY A 87 4.07 -9.46 5.62
N GLU A 88 3.72 -10.74 5.56
CA GLU A 88 3.76 -11.58 6.75
C GLU A 88 5.21 -11.99 7.04
N LYS A 89 5.58 -12.08 8.33
CA LYS A 89 6.83 -12.75 8.72
C LYS A 89 6.57 -14.26 8.77
N THR A 90 6.28 -14.86 7.63
CA THR A 90 5.84 -16.26 7.53
C THR A 90 6.97 -17.26 7.82
N PHE A 91 8.23 -16.85 7.60
CA PHE A 91 9.39 -17.73 7.74
C PHE A 91 10.26 -17.31 8.93
N SER A 92 10.70 -18.30 9.74
CA SER A 92 11.62 -18.06 10.87
C SER A 92 12.97 -17.49 10.45
N SER A 93 13.42 -17.75 9.20
CA SER A 93 14.65 -17.18 8.66
C SER A 93 14.32 -15.94 7.81
N PRO A 94 14.93 -14.77 8.13
CA PRO A 94 14.79 -13.55 7.33
C PRO A 94 15.18 -13.73 5.87
N VAL A 95 16.08 -14.68 5.58
CA VAL A 95 16.55 -15.00 4.24
C VAL A 95 15.44 -15.53 3.34
N TYR A 96 14.33 -16.05 3.86
CA TYR A 96 13.22 -16.51 3.02
C TYR A 96 12.04 -15.54 2.97
N ASN A 97 12.07 -14.48 3.77
CA ASN A 97 11.01 -13.48 3.83
C ASN A 97 11.21 -12.38 2.77
N HIS A 98 11.12 -12.77 1.51
CA HIS A 98 11.26 -11.85 0.37
C HIS A 98 9.92 -11.27 -0.08
N ASP A 99 9.95 -10.11 -0.73
CA ASP A 99 8.78 -9.44 -1.29
C ASP A 99 8.04 -10.31 -2.30
N ILE A 100 8.79 -11.04 -3.14
CA ILE A 100 8.24 -11.99 -4.12
C ILE A 100 7.50 -13.11 -3.39
N ALA A 101 8.08 -13.68 -2.33
CA ALA A 101 7.46 -14.76 -1.57
C ALA A 101 6.15 -14.28 -0.91
N ASN A 102 6.18 -13.11 -0.26
CA ASN A 102 5.00 -12.48 0.32
C ASN A 102 3.93 -12.16 -0.73
N TYR A 103 4.34 -11.66 -1.88
CA TYR A 103 3.42 -11.38 -2.98
C TYR A 103 2.72 -12.66 -3.45
N ILE A 104 3.48 -13.74 -3.69
CA ILE A 104 2.92 -15.04 -4.07
C ILE A 104 1.95 -15.58 -3.03
N LEU A 105 2.26 -15.44 -1.73
CA LEU A 105 1.37 -15.87 -0.64
C LEU A 105 0.05 -15.09 -0.60
N ASN A 106 0.08 -13.82 -1.02
CA ASN A 106 -1.12 -12.97 -1.08
C ASN A 106 -1.88 -13.09 -2.43
N MET A 107 -1.35 -13.84 -3.42
CA MET A 107 -2.05 -14.10 -4.68
C MET A 107 -3.17 -15.13 -4.45
N GLN A 108 -4.38 -14.62 -4.21
CA GLN A 108 -5.65 -15.35 -4.28
C GLN A 108 -6.52 -14.81 -5.41
#